data_AF-A0A258SQT1-F1
#
_entry.id   AF-A0A258SQT1-F1
#
_cell.length_a   1.000
_cell.length_b   1.000
_cell.length_c   1.000
_cell.angle_alpha   90.00
_cell.angle_beta   90.00
_cell.angle_gamma   90.00
#
_symmetry.space_group_name_H-M   'P 1'
#
loop_
_entity.id
_entity.type
_entity.pdbx_description
1 polymer ?
#
loop_
_entity_poly.entity_id
_entity_poly.type
_entity_poly.pdbx_seq_one_letter_code
_entity_poly.pdbx_strand_id
1 'polypeptide(L)'
;MPLSWNEIRSRAHAFSHKWAGEDSERAEAQSFWNDFFAVFGIERRRVAIFEKQVQLDRAGEKLKHGRIDAFWKGMLLIEHKSRGADLDRAFFQAADYFDGIAERDLPRYILVSDFERFHLYDLEDDTEIEFRLADLAKRIKHFAFIAGYRTQVITPQNPVNIKAAERMGKLHDRLKASGYEGHPLEVLLVRLLFCLFAEDTGIFQPAGSFRIWLDERTAQDGSDLGPQLALFFQVLNTPDNRRSN
;
A
#
# COMPACT_ATOMS: atom_id res chain seq x y z
N MET A 1 -3.54 17.97 -6.72
CA MET A 1 -4.82 17.71 -6.01
C MET A 1 -5.19 16.26 -6.18
N PRO A 2 -5.72 15.59 -5.14
CA PRO A 2 -6.20 14.22 -5.26
C PRO A 2 -7.34 14.12 -6.27
N LEU A 3 -7.42 13.00 -6.99
CA LEU A 3 -8.46 12.78 -8.00
C LEU A 3 -9.83 12.68 -7.33
N SER A 4 -10.84 13.35 -7.91
CA SER A 4 -12.22 13.21 -7.43
C SER A 4 -12.75 11.80 -7.73
N TRP A 5 -13.74 11.34 -6.94
CA TRP A 5 -14.41 10.06 -7.20
C TRP A 5 -15.05 9.97 -8.59
N ASN A 6 -15.55 11.08 -9.12
CA ASN A 6 -16.11 11.13 -10.47
C ASN A 6 -15.01 10.93 -11.52
N GLU A 7 -13.83 11.50 -11.30
CA GLU A 7 -12.68 11.32 -12.18
C GLU A 7 -12.15 9.88 -12.11
N ILE A 8 -11.99 9.31 -10.92
CA ILE A 8 -11.59 7.91 -10.71
C ILE A 8 -12.58 6.97 -11.41
N ARG A 9 -13.89 7.19 -11.26
CA ARG A 9 -14.92 6.38 -11.94
C ARG A 9 -14.85 6.51 -13.46
N SER A 10 -14.64 7.70 -13.98
CA SER A 10 -14.48 7.94 -15.42
C SER A 10 -13.26 7.19 -15.99
N ARG A 11 -12.12 7.28 -15.29
CA ARG A 11 -10.90 6.55 -15.64
C ARG A 11 -11.10 5.03 -15.57
N ALA A 12 -11.82 4.53 -14.58
CA ALA A 12 -12.15 3.11 -14.47
C ALA A 12 -13.01 2.61 -15.65
N HIS A 13 -13.94 3.42 -16.15
CA HIS A 13 -14.70 3.09 -17.37
C HIS A 13 -13.80 3.00 -18.61
N ALA A 14 -12.89 3.96 -18.78
CA ALA A 14 -11.94 3.95 -19.89
C ALA A 14 -11.00 2.75 -19.82
N PHE A 15 -10.49 2.43 -18.62
CA PHE A 15 -9.70 1.24 -18.36
C PHE A 15 -10.44 -0.04 -18.77
N SER A 16 -11.69 -0.18 -18.33
CA SER A 16 -12.49 -1.38 -18.61
C SER A 16 -12.77 -1.56 -20.11
N HIS A 17 -12.92 -0.47 -20.86
CA HIS A 17 -13.07 -0.51 -22.32
C HIS A 17 -11.76 -0.86 -23.02
N LYS A 18 -10.64 -0.26 -22.59
CA LYS A 18 -9.32 -0.50 -23.19
C LYS A 18 -8.95 -1.98 -23.13
N TRP A 19 -9.19 -2.61 -21.97
CA TRP A 19 -8.80 -4.00 -21.71
C TRP A 19 -9.93 -5.01 -22.00
N ALA A 20 -11.02 -4.56 -22.63
CA ALA A 20 -12.13 -5.44 -22.97
C ALA A 20 -11.71 -6.47 -24.02
N GLY A 21 -11.76 -7.75 -23.65
CA GLY A 21 -11.53 -8.86 -24.58
C GLY A 21 -10.06 -9.27 -24.76
N GLU A 22 -9.12 -8.61 -24.09
CA GLU A 22 -7.71 -9.02 -24.04
C GLU A 22 -7.57 -10.45 -23.50
N ASP A 23 -6.69 -11.27 -24.09
CA ASP A 23 -6.61 -12.70 -23.80
C ASP A 23 -5.22 -13.27 -23.50
N SER A 24 -4.08 -12.60 -23.83
CA SER A 24 -2.76 -12.67 -23.14
C SER A 24 -1.52 -12.38 -24.00
N GLU A 25 -0.62 -11.51 -23.50
CA GLU A 25 0.85 -11.72 -23.46
C GLU A 25 1.44 -11.24 -22.11
N ARG A 26 2.62 -11.76 -21.70
CA ARG A 26 3.32 -11.37 -20.45
C ARG A 26 3.70 -9.87 -20.42
N ALA A 27 3.90 -9.27 -21.59
CA ALA A 27 4.11 -7.83 -21.75
C ALA A 27 2.84 -7.02 -21.41
N GLU A 28 1.66 -7.59 -21.63
CA GLU A 28 0.38 -6.92 -21.41
C GLU A 28 -0.02 -6.86 -19.94
N ALA A 29 0.37 -7.84 -19.11
CA ALA A 29 0.08 -7.81 -17.67
C ALA A 29 0.72 -6.60 -16.97
N GLN A 30 1.94 -6.23 -17.34
CA GLN A 30 2.59 -5.04 -16.76
C GLN A 30 1.86 -3.76 -17.20
N SER A 31 1.48 -3.66 -18.48
CA SER A 31 0.72 -2.54 -19.02
C SER A 31 -0.65 -2.42 -18.36
N PHE A 32 -1.34 -3.55 -18.14
CA PHE A 32 -2.62 -3.62 -17.44
C PHE A 32 -2.52 -3.02 -16.04
N TRP A 33 -1.55 -3.45 -15.24
CA TRP A 33 -1.40 -2.90 -13.90
C TRP A 33 -0.93 -1.45 -13.88
N ASN A 34 -0.11 -1.02 -14.84
CA ASN A 34 0.26 0.40 -14.98
C ASN A 34 -0.99 1.27 -15.17
N ASP A 35 -1.86 0.87 -16.10
CA ASP A 35 -3.08 1.60 -16.38
C ASP A 35 -4.06 1.53 -15.20
N PHE A 36 -4.13 0.39 -14.51
CA PHE A 36 -4.96 0.22 -13.33
C PHE A 36 -4.55 1.20 -12.22
N PHE A 37 -3.26 1.33 -11.90
CA PHE A 37 -2.79 2.33 -10.94
C PHE A 37 -3.01 3.76 -11.41
N ALA A 38 -2.91 4.02 -12.72
CA ALA A 38 -3.19 5.33 -13.31
C ALA A 38 -4.67 5.77 -13.16
N VAL A 39 -5.61 4.83 -12.99
CA VAL A 39 -7.00 5.14 -12.60
C VAL A 39 -7.05 5.95 -11.30
N PHE A 40 -6.15 5.67 -10.37
CA PHE A 40 -6.03 6.35 -9.08
C PHE A 40 -5.01 7.51 -9.09
N GLY A 41 -4.41 7.81 -10.25
CA GLY A 41 -3.41 8.86 -10.39
C GLY A 41 -2.06 8.49 -9.80
N ILE A 42 -1.77 7.20 -9.63
CA ILE A 42 -0.54 6.70 -9.03
C ILE A 42 0.36 6.16 -10.11
N GLU A 43 1.58 6.70 -10.19
CA GLU A 43 2.63 6.07 -10.97
C GLU A 43 3.15 4.85 -10.21
N ARG A 44 2.95 3.66 -10.78
CA ARG A 44 3.30 2.38 -10.16
C ARG A 44 4.75 2.30 -9.64
N ARG A 45 5.71 2.92 -10.34
CA ARG A 45 7.15 2.92 -9.97
C ARG A 45 7.41 3.59 -8.62
N ARG A 46 6.47 4.41 -8.13
CA ARG A 46 6.60 5.10 -6.84
C ARG A 46 6.19 4.27 -5.64
N VAL A 47 5.44 3.18 -5.85
CA VAL A 47 4.75 2.49 -4.75
C VAL A 47 4.92 0.97 -4.75
N ALA A 48 5.23 0.40 -5.91
CA ALA A 48 5.24 -1.05 -6.07
C ALA A 48 6.52 -1.52 -6.77
N ILE A 49 7.11 -2.57 -6.19
CA ILE A 49 8.19 -3.33 -6.82
C ILE A 49 7.52 -4.37 -7.73
N PHE A 50 7.81 -4.29 -9.03
CA PHE A 50 7.34 -5.27 -10.00
C PHE A 50 8.37 -6.39 -10.16
N GLU A 51 7.89 -7.61 -10.38
CA GLU A 51 8.73 -8.78 -10.64
C GLU A 51 9.75 -9.06 -9.53
N LYS A 52 9.26 -9.22 -8.29
CA LYS A 52 10.10 -9.69 -7.19
C LYS A 52 10.25 -11.21 -7.28
N GLN A 53 11.48 -11.70 -7.50
CA GLN A 53 11.80 -13.09 -7.20
C GLN A 53 11.82 -13.26 -5.68
N VAL A 54 10.91 -14.07 -5.17
CA VAL A 54 10.87 -14.44 -3.75
C VAL A 54 11.36 -15.87 -3.64
N GLN A 55 12.27 -16.12 -2.68
CA GLN A 55 12.61 -17.47 -2.29
C GLN A 55 11.45 -18.00 -1.44
N LEU A 56 10.70 -18.96 -1.98
CA LEU A 56 9.63 -19.62 -1.28
C LEU A 56 10.24 -20.78 -0.46
N ASP A 57 10.26 -20.64 0.86
CA ASP A 57 10.72 -21.70 1.76
C ASP A 57 9.50 -22.34 2.43
N ARG A 58 9.03 -23.47 1.89
CA ARG A 58 8.05 -24.32 2.58
C ARG A 58 8.76 -25.52 3.20
N ALA A 59 8.73 -25.61 4.52
CA ALA A 59 8.97 -26.83 5.31
C ALA A 59 10.06 -27.79 4.75
N GLY A 60 11.26 -27.29 4.47
CA GLY A 60 12.40 -28.11 4.05
C GLY A 60 12.42 -28.58 2.58
N GLU A 61 11.42 -28.22 1.78
CA GLU A 61 11.44 -28.43 0.33
C GLU A 61 11.73 -27.10 -0.39
N LYS A 62 12.85 -27.04 -1.14
CA LYS A 62 13.13 -25.95 -2.06
C LYS A 62 12.11 -25.97 -3.19
N LEU A 63 11.00 -25.25 -3.02
CA LEU A 63 10.03 -25.03 -4.08
C LEU A 63 10.52 -23.94 -5.03
N LYS A 64 10.14 -24.08 -6.31
CA LYS A 64 10.52 -23.21 -7.43
C LYS A 64 10.35 -21.73 -7.11
N HIS A 65 11.16 -20.88 -7.77
CA HIS A 65 10.96 -19.44 -7.83
C HIS A 65 9.51 -19.10 -8.24
N GLY A 66 8.74 -18.53 -7.33
CA GLY A 66 7.51 -17.81 -7.67
C GLY A 66 7.85 -16.36 -8.02
N ARG A 67 7.05 -15.75 -8.90
CA ARG A 67 7.24 -14.36 -9.33
C ARG A 67 5.97 -13.58 -9.05
N ILE A 68 6.06 -12.61 -8.15
CA ILE A 68 4.99 -11.65 -7.89
C ILE A 68 4.99 -10.61 -9.00
N ASP A 69 3.82 -10.28 -9.55
CA ASP A 69 3.73 -9.26 -10.61
C ASP A 69 3.88 -7.85 -10.04
N ALA A 70 3.23 -7.53 -8.91
CA ALA A 70 3.48 -6.29 -8.19
C ALA A 70 3.38 -6.45 -6.67
N PHE A 71 4.26 -5.78 -5.93
CA PHE A 71 4.26 -5.77 -4.47
C PHE A 71 4.41 -4.36 -3.91
N TRP A 72 3.37 -3.89 -3.22
CA TRP A 72 3.33 -2.68 -2.42
C TRP A 72 3.40 -3.07 -0.94
N LYS A 73 4.57 -2.87 -0.34
CA LYS A 73 4.86 -3.24 1.05
C LYS A 73 3.79 -2.74 2.01
N GLY A 74 3.30 -3.63 2.88
CA GLY A 74 2.32 -3.30 3.90
C GLY A 74 0.91 -3.06 3.39
N MET A 75 0.66 -3.11 2.07
CA MET A 75 -0.66 -2.77 1.53
C MET A 75 -1.19 -3.76 0.51
N LEU A 76 -0.49 -4.02 -0.60
CA LEU A 76 -1.08 -4.75 -1.73
C LEU A 76 -0.07 -5.70 -2.36
N LEU A 77 -0.46 -6.96 -2.52
CA LEU A 77 0.23 -7.93 -3.37
C LEU A 77 -0.66 -8.27 -4.57
N ILE A 78 -0.07 -8.25 -5.76
CA ILE A 78 -0.76 -8.52 -7.01
C ILE A 78 -0.16 -9.75 -7.69
N GLU A 79 -1.03 -10.68 -8.07
CA GLU A 79 -0.72 -11.84 -8.91
C GLU A 79 -1.62 -11.81 -10.16
N HIS A 80 -1.03 -12.01 -11.33
CA HIS A 80 -1.75 -12.00 -12.60
C HIS A 80 -1.67 -13.36 -13.29
N LYS A 81 -2.77 -13.78 -13.90
CA LYS A 81 -2.87 -15.03 -14.65
C LYS A 81 -3.37 -14.77 -16.06
N SER A 82 -3.17 -15.76 -16.94
CA SER A 82 -3.82 -15.75 -18.25
C SER A 82 -5.34 -15.92 -18.09
N ARG A 83 -6.09 -15.41 -19.07
CA ARG A 83 -7.54 -15.40 -19.05
C ARG A 83 -8.16 -16.78 -18.82
N GLY A 84 -9.16 -16.86 -17.93
CA GLY A 84 -9.88 -18.09 -17.60
C GLY A 84 -9.16 -19.01 -16.61
N ALA A 85 -8.03 -18.59 -16.04
CA ALA A 85 -7.35 -19.31 -14.99
C ALA A 85 -8.15 -19.35 -13.68
N ASP A 86 -7.78 -20.29 -12.81
CA ASP A 86 -8.32 -20.41 -11.45
C ASP A 86 -7.69 -19.34 -10.55
N LEU A 87 -8.51 -18.38 -10.10
CA LEU A 87 -8.09 -17.25 -9.27
C LEU A 87 -7.93 -17.63 -7.80
N ASP A 88 -8.71 -18.58 -7.28
CA ASP A 88 -8.60 -19.07 -5.89
C ASP A 88 -7.25 -19.76 -5.70
N ARG A 89 -6.87 -20.61 -6.66
CA ARG A 89 -5.56 -21.25 -6.65
C ARG A 89 -4.43 -20.21 -6.72
N ALA A 90 -4.61 -19.14 -7.48
CA ALA A 90 -3.65 -18.06 -7.57
C ALA A 90 -3.54 -17.26 -6.26
N PHE A 91 -4.64 -17.07 -5.53
CA PHE A 91 -4.63 -16.50 -4.18
C PHE A 91 -3.80 -17.33 -3.21
N PHE A 92 -4.01 -18.66 -3.14
CA PHE A 92 -3.20 -19.52 -2.26
C PHE A 92 -1.71 -19.48 -2.62
N GLN A 93 -1.38 -19.41 -3.91
CA GLN A 93 0.01 -19.19 -4.35
C GLN A 93 0.56 -17.83 -3.91
N ALA A 94 -0.27 -16.79 -3.93
CA ALA A 94 0.10 -15.46 -3.49
C ALA A 94 0.35 -15.40 -1.97
N ALA A 95 -0.46 -16.10 -1.18
CA ALA A 95 -0.29 -16.20 0.27
C ALA A 95 1.01 -16.93 0.66
N ASP A 96 1.46 -17.90 -0.15
CA ASP A 96 2.73 -18.60 0.07
C ASP A 96 3.96 -17.67 0.05
N TYR A 97 3.86 -16.49 -0.58
CA TYR A 97 4.94 -15.49 -0.56
C TYR A 97 5.14 -14.82 0.81
N PHE A 98 4.23 -15.02 1.77
CA PHE A 98 4.35 -14.41 3.09
C PHE A 98 5.55 -14.98 3.86
N ASP A 99 5.91 -16.23 3.57
CA ASP A 99 7.14 -16.84 4.03
C ASP A 99 8.33 -16.09 3.41
N GLY A 100 9.01 -15.29 4.24
CA GLY A 100 10.13 -14.44 3.82
C GLY A 100 9.82 -12.94 3.67
N ILE A 101 8.57 -12.52 3.91
CA ILE A 101 8.21 -11.11 4.07
C ILE A 101 8.23 -10.78 5.56
N ALA A 102 8.91 -9.69 5.93
CA ALA A 102 8.89 -9.21 7.31
C ALA A 102 7.45 -8.88 7.74
N GLU A 103 7.06 -9.19 8.98
CA GLU A 103 5.69 -9.00 9.46
C GLU A 103 5.15 -7.57 9.18
N ARG A 104 5.99 -6.55 9.35
CA ARG A 104 5.63 -5.15 9.05
C ARG A 104 5.34 -4.88 7.57
N ASP A 105 5.91 -5.67 6.66
CA ASP A 105 5.81 -5.54 5.20
C ASP A 105 4.69 -6.41 4.62
N LEU A 106 4.06 -7.29 5.42
CA LEU A 106 2.95 -8.12 4.98
C LEU A 106 1.82 -7.24 4.42
N PRO A 107 1.29 -7.57 3.23
CA PRO A 107 0.23 -6.78 2.62
C PRO A 107 -1.09 -7.00 3.35
N ARG A 108 -1.91 -5.96 3.49
CA ARG A 108 -3.31 -6.11 3.92
C ARG A 108 -4.18 -6.76 2.84
N TYR A 109 -3.93 -6.41 1.58
CA TYR A 109 -4.75 -6.84 0.45
C TYR A 109 -3.98 -7.78 -0.48
N ILE A 110 -4.65 -8.82 -0.98
CA ILE A 110 -4.21 -9.58 -2.15
C ILE A 110 -5.17 -9.31 -3.29
N LEU A 111 -4.65 -8.98 -4.46
CA LEU A 111 -5.43 -8.79 -5.68
C LEU A 111 -4.97 -9.76 -6.77
N VAL A 112 -5.89 -10.59 -7.24
CA VAL A 112 -5.66 -11.52 -8.33
C VAL A 112 -6.49 -11.10 -9.54
N SER A 113 -5.94 -11.21 -10.75
CA SER A 113 -6.71 -10.98 -11.98
C SER A 113 -6.25 -11.86 -13.14
N ASP A 114 -7.19 -12.16 -14.03
CA ASP A 114 -6.98 -12.87 -15.30
C ASP A 114 -7.37 -12.02 -16.53
N PHE A 115 -7.18 -10.70 -16.46
CA PHE A 115 -7.72 -9.67 -17.38
C PHE A 115 -9.24 -9.49 -17.36
N GLU A 116 -10.01 -10.58 -17.23
CA GLU A 116 -11.48 -10.53 -17.29
C GLU A 116 -12.12 -10.33 -15.92
N ARG A 117 -11.48 -10.83 -14.85
CA ARG A 117 -11.99 -10.79 -13.49
C ARG A 117 -10.97 -10.19 -12.55
N PHE A 118 -11.47 -9.54 -11.51
CA PHE A 118 -10.72 -9.12 -10.34
C PHE A 118 -11.23 -9.90 -9.15
N HIS A 119 -10.29 -10.41 -8.35
CA HIS A 119 -10.55 -11.00 -7.05
C HIS A 119 -9.70 -10.29 -6.01
N LEU A 120 -10.35 -9.53 -5.13
CA LEU A 120 -9.70 -8.76 -4.07
C LEU A 120 -10.02 -9.40 -2.73
N TYR A 121 -8.98 -9.68 -1.96
CA TYR A 121 -9.03 -10.16 -0.59
C TYR A 121 -8.53 -9.07 0.36
N ASP A 122 -9.26 -8.83 1.45
CA ASP A 122 -8.81 -8.03 2.59
C ASP A 122 -8.53 -8.98 3.76
N LEU A 123 -7.24 -9.13 4.09
CA LEU A 123 -6.76 -10.10 5.09
C LEU A 123 -6.94 -9.62 6.52
N GLU A 124 -7.11 -8.31 6.74
CA GLU A 124 -7.40 -7.79 8.07
C GLU A 124 -8.86 -7.98 8.44
N ASP A 125 -9.76 -7.74 7.49
CA ASP A 125 -11.21 -7.84 7.71
C ASP A 125 -11.79 -9.23 7.34
N ASP A 126 -10.96 -10.14 6.82
CA ASP A 126 -11.33 -11.48 6.34
C ASP A 126 -12.51 -11.45 5.36
N THR A 127 -12.41 -10.55 4.38
CA THR A 127 -13.45 -10.38 3.34
C THR A 127 -12.87 -10.50 1.95
N GLU A 128 -13.70 -10.92 1.00
CA GLU A 128 -13.32 -11.01 -0.40
C GLU A 128 -14.44 -10.53 -1.31
N ILE A 129 -14.05 -10.08 -2.51
CA ILE A 129 -14.96 -9.79 -3.60
C ILE A 129 -14.38 -10.29 -4.91
N GLU A 130 -15.23 -10.86 -5.77
CA GLU A 130 -14.90 -11.17 -7.15
C GLU A 130 -15.90 -10.46 -8.08
N PHE A 131 -15.41 -9.83 -9.14
CA PHE A 131 -16.26 -9.20 -10.16
C PHE A 131 -15.54 -9.10 -11.50
N ARG A 132 -16.31 -8.95 -12.57
CA ARG A 132 -15.80 -8.82 -13.95
C ARG A 132 -15.26 -7.41 -14.20
N LEU A 133 -14.25 -7.29 -15.05
CA LEU A 133 -13.66 -6.02 -15.53
C LEU A 133 -14.74 -5.02 -15.96
N ALA A 134 -15.79 -5.48 -16.66
CA ALA A 134 -16.90 -4.65 -17.11
C ALA A 134 -17.64 -3.91 -15.97
N ASP A 135 -17.60 -4.42 -14.75
CA ASP A 135 -18.23 -3.83 -13.57
C ASP A 135 -17.25 -3.00 -12.71
N LEU A 136 -15.98 -2.87 -13.11
CA LEU A 136 -14.95 -2.18 -12.34
C LEU A 136 -15.38 -0.76 -11.93
N ALA A 137 -15.95 0.03 -12.84
CA ALA A 137 -16.38 1.39 -12.51
C ALA A 137 -17.47 1.45 -11.42
N LYS A 138 -18.33 0.41 -11.33
CA LYS A 138 -19.34 0.27 -10.27
C LYS A 138 -18.72 -0.17 -8.95
N ARG A 139 -17.63 -0.96 -9.03
CA ARG A 139 -16.92 -1.57 -7.90
C ARG A 139 -15.65 -0.82 -7.47
N ILE A 140 -15.32 0.30 -8.13
CA ILE A 140 -14.02 0.97 -7.97
C ILE A 140 -13.71 1.43 -6.53
N LYS A 141 -14.75 1.65 -5.72
CA LYS A 141 -14.61 2.02 -4.30
C LYS A 141 -13.99 0.92 -3.44
N HIS A 142 -14.01 -0.34 -3.86
CA HIS A 142 -13.30 -1.39 -3.14
C HIS A 142 -11.78 -1.22 -3.18
N PHE A 143 -11.27 -0.43 -4.13
CA PHE A 143 -9.86 -0.07 -4.24
C PHE A 143 -9.58 1.35 -3.72
N ALA A 144 -10.47 1.92 -2.91
CA ALA A 144 -10.32 3.25 -2.32
C ALA A 144 -8.97 3.43 -1.59
N PHE A 145 -8.49 2.36 -0.96
CA PHE A 145 -7.20 2.32 -0.27
C PHE A 145 -6.01 2.66 -1.18
N ILE A 146 -6.08 2.37 -2.48
CA ILE A 146 -5.01 2.71 -3.44
C ILE A 146 -4.84 4.23 -3.50
N ALA A 147 -5.94 4.96 -3.62
CA ALA A 147 -5.96 6.42 -3.59
C ALA A 147 -5.95 7.01 -2.17
N GLY A 148 -5.53 6.25 -1.14
CA GLY A 148 -5.47 6.72 0.24
C GLY A 148 -6.82 6.99 0.90
N TYR A 149 -7.94 6.69 0.25
CA TYR A 149 -9.25 6.83 0.85
C TYR A 149 -9.54 5.63 1.74
N ARG A 150 -9.05 5.61 3.00
CA ARG A 150 -9.57 4.66 4.00
C ARG A 150 -10.85 5.21 4.61
N THR A 151 -11.89 4.37 4.65
CA THR A 151 -13.03 4.59 5.54
C THR A 151 -12.61 4.05 6.90
N GLN A 152 -11.87 4.85 7.70
CA GLN A 152 -11.59 4.45 9.07
C GLN A 152 -12.88 4.54 9.89
N VAL A 153 -13.45 3.38 10.24
CA VAL A 153 -14.39 3.30 11.37
C VAL A 153 -13.53 3.36 12.63
N ILE A 154 -13.24 4.58 13.11
CA ILE A 154 -12.51 4.76 14.37
C ILE A 154 -13.47 4.39 15.50
N THR A 155 -13.46 3.13 15.91
CA THR A 155 -14.11 2.72 17.16
C THR A 155 -13.11 2.91 18.30
N PRO A 156 -13.38 3.76 19.31
CA PRO A 156 -12.45 4.07 20.38
C PRO A 156 -11.94 2.86 21.19
N GLN A 157 -12.63 1.72 21.11
CA GLN A 157 -12.34 0.49 21.84
C GLN A 157 -11.82 -0.67 20.96
N ASN A 158 -11.47 -0.42 19.70
CA ASN A 158 -10.85 -1.48 18.90
C ASN A 158 -9.50 -1.89 19.56
N PRO A 159 -9.26 -3.19 19.84
CA PRO A 159 -7.98 -3.67 20.38
C PRO A 159 -6.74 -3.21 19.62
N VAL A 160 -6.87 -2.96 18.32
CA VAL A 160 -5.80 -2.40 17.46
C VAL A 160 -5.42 -0.98 17.90
N ASN A 161 -6.39 -0.14 18.24
CA ASN A 161 -6.15 1.24 18.68
C ASN A 161 -5.44 1.29 20.04
N ILE A 162 -5.76 0.35 20.95
CA ILE A 162 -5.09 0.21 22.24
C ILE A 162 -3.62 -0.14 22.03
N LYS A 163 -3.33 -1.16 21.22
CA LYS A 163 -1.95 -1.57 20.91
C LYS A 163 -1.16 -0.45 20.23
N ALA A 164 -1.79 0.34 19.36
CA ALA A 164 -1.13 1.48 18.71
C ALA A 164 -0.77 2.57 19.72
N ALA A 165 -1.69 2.93 20.63
CA ALA A 165 -1.43 3.88 21.69
C ALA A 165 -0.30 3.41 22.64
N GLU A 166 -0.29 2.13 23.01
CA GLU A 166 0.79 1.54 23.80
C GLU A 166 2.15 1.61 23.09
N ARG A 167 2.19 1.37 21.78
CA ARG A 167 3.42 1.49 20.98
C ARG A 167 3.92 2.93 20.94
N MET A 168 3.01 3.92 20.81
CA MET A 168 3.38 5.34 20.87
C MET A 168 3.90 5.74 22.26
N GLY A 169 3.30 5.22 23.34
CA GLY A 169 3.80 5.41 24.70
C GLY A 169 5.19 4.82 24.92
N LYS A 170 5.46 3.61 24.40
CA LYS A 170 6.80 3.02 24.44
C LYS A 170 7.84 3.83 23.66
N LEU A 171 7.44 4.45 22.54
CA LEU A 171 8.32 5.35 21.77
C LEU A 171 8.65 6.61 22.58
N HIS A 172 7.64 7.24 23.21
CA HIS A 172 7.83 8.36 24.13
C HIS A 172 8.88 8.03 25.20
N ASP A 173 8.67 6.92 25.92
CA ASP A 173 9.53 6.56 27.05
C ASP A 173 10.98 6.30 26.63
N ARG A 174 11.18 5.71 25.44
CA ARG A 174 12.52 5.47 24.89
C ARG A 174 13.23 6.76 24.50
N LEU A 175 12.53 7.71 23.87
CA LEU A 175 13.10 9.02 23.51
C LEU A 175 13.44 9.85 24.76
N LYS A 176 12.56 9.80 25.76
CA LYS A 176 12.81 10.44 27.06
C LYS A 176 14.03 9.85 27.74
N ALA A 177 14.16 8.53 27.77
CA ALA A 177 15.32 7.84 28.36
C ALA A 177 16.64 8.15 27.64
N SER A 178 16.61 8.52 26.35
CA SER A 178 17.79 9.00 25.62
C SER A 178 18.11 10.48 25.83
N GLY A 179 17.38 11.18 26.70
CA GLY A 179 17.57 12.60 27.01
C GLY A 179 16.80 13.57 26.10
N TYR A 180 15.91 13.08 25.23
CA TYR A 180 15.02 13.95 24.44
C TYR A 180 13.70 14.12 25.19
N GLU A 181 13.53 15.26 25.86
CA GLU A 181 12.46 15.43 26.85
C GLU A 181 11.77 16.81 26.78
N GLY A 182 10.72 16.97 27.59
CA GLY A 182 9.96 18.21 27.70
C GLY A 182 9.16 18.52 26.44
N HIS A 183 8.90 19.81 26.21
CA HIS A 183 8.04 20.26 25.12
C HIS A 183 8.45 19.76 23.71
N PRO A 184 9.74 19.70 23.33
CA PRO A 184 10.15 19.17 22.03
C PRO A 184 9.75 17.70 21.80
N LEU A 185 9.81 16.86 22.83
CA LEU A 185 9.37 15.45 22.76
C LEU A 185 7.88 15.36 22.43
N GLU A 186 7.05 16.11 23.14
CA GLU A 186 5.60 16.10 22.93
C GLU A 186 5.23 16.59 21.52
N VAL A 187 5.88 17.65 21.05
CA VAL A 187 5.67 18.18 19.69
C VAL A 187 6.07 17.14 18.64
N LEU A 188 7.19 16.43 18.82
CA LEU A 188 7.62 15.38 17.91
C LEU A 188 6.58 14.25 17.84
N LEU A 189 6.09 13.76 18.98
CA LEU A 189 5.11 12.67 19.01
C LEU A 189 3.79 13.04 18.36
N VAL A 190 3.28 14.24 18.62
CA VAL A 190 2.04 14.73 17.98
C VAL A 190 2.22 14.84 16.46
N ARG A 191 3.38 15.31 15.99
CA ARG A 191 3.69 15.36 14.55
C ARG A 191 3.76 13.97 13.92
N LEU A 192 4.41 13.02 14.59
CA LEU A 192 4.48 11.63 14.12
C LEU A 192 3.10 11.00 14.07
N LEU A 193 2.28 11.19 15.12
CA LEU A 193 0.90 10.72 15.15
C LEU A 193 0.09 11.30 13.98
N PHE A 194 0.24 12.59 13.69
CA PHE A 194 -0.40 13.22 12.54
C PHE A 194 0.08 12.59 11.21
N CYS A 195 1.38 12.37 11.04
CA CYS A 195 1.92 11.76 9.81
C CYS A 195 1.39 10.34 9.57
N LEU A 196 1.33 9.52 10.62
CA LEU A 196 0.76 8.17 10.59
C LEU A 196 -0.74 8.19 10.25
N PHE A 197 -1.48 9.15 10.81
CA PHE A 197 -2.89 9.34 10.45
C PHE A 197 -3.05 9.85 9.01
N ALA A 198 -2.20 10.77 8.58
CA ALA A 198 -2.28 11.42 7.28
C ALA A 198 -2.03 10.46 6.11
N GLU A 199 -1.10 9.51 6.26
CA GLU A 199 -0.83 8.49 5.23
C GLU A 199 -1.96 7.47 5.09
N ASP A 200 -2.72 7.25 6.16
CA ASP A 200 -3.84 6.31 6.21
C ASP A 200 -5.16 6.93 5.75
N THR A 201 -5.33 8.25 5.90
CA THR A 201 -6.60 8.94 5.60
C THR A 201 -6.61 9.68 4.26
N GLY A 202 -5.51 9.59 3.51
CA GLY A 202 -5.41 10.17 2.18
C GLY A 202 -5.10 11.67 2.19
N ILE A 203 -4.72 12.22 3.34
CA ILE A 203 -4.12 13.55 3.44
C ILE A 203 -2.75 13.53 2.75
N PHE A 204 -1.95 12.50 3.03
CA PHE A 204 -0.77 12.20 2.22
C PHE A 204 -1.14 11.23 1.10
N GLN A 205 -0.57 11.49 -0.07
CA GLN A 205 -0.83 10.74 -1.29
C GLN A 205 0.50 10.44 -1.98
N PRO A 206 0.71 9.21 -2.47
CA PRO A 206 -0.19 8.04 -2.36
C PRO A 206 -0.30 7.50 -0.93
N ALA A 207 -1.20 6.55 -0.68
CA ALA A 207 -1.34 5.90 0.62
C ALA A 207 0.01 5.34 1.12
N GLY A 208 0.28 5.39 2.42
CA GLY A 208 1.55 4.89 2.96
C GLY A 208 2.79 5.70 2.53
N SER A 209 2.63 6.90 1.97
CA SER A 209 3.77 7.70 1.48
C SER A 209 4.75 8.11 2.57
N PHE A 210 4.30 8.26 3.83
CA PHE A 210 5.19 8.59 4.93
C PHE A 210 6.12 7.41 5.24
N ARG A 211 5.57 6.20 5.32
CA ARG A 211 6.36 4.98 5.41
C ARG A 211 7.33 4.81 4.23
N ILE A 212 6.86 4.98 2.99
CA ILE A 212 7.72 4.85 1.80
C ILE A 212 8.89 5.83 1.89
N TRP A 213 8.61 7.08 2.27
CA TRP A 213 9.66 8.08 2.45
C TRP A 213 10.67 7.67 3.54
N LEU A 214 10.21 7.12 4.68
CA LEU A 214 11.11 6.59 5.71
C LEU A 214 12.00 5.47 5.15
N ASP A 215 11.42 4.49 4.46
CA ASP A 215 12.15 3.35 3.89
C ASP A 215 13.19 3.76 2.82
N GLU A 216 12.91 4.82 2.04
CA GLU A 216 13.76 5.26 0.93
C GLU A 216 14.78 6.35 1.30
N ARG A 217 14.49 7.15 2.34
CA ARG A 217 15.27 8.35 2.68
C ARG A 217 15.96 8.28 4.03
N THR A 218 15.85 7.16 4.74
CA THR A 218 16.55 6.94 6.01
C THR A 218 17.37 5.66 5.98
N ALA A 219 18.46 5.63 6.74
CA ALA A 219 19.30 4.47 6.92
C ALA A 219 18.59 3.39 7.76
N GLN A 220 18.81 2.12 7.42
CA GLN A 220 18.17 0.98 8.09
C GLN A 220 18.53 0.90 9.59
N ASP A 221 19.68 1.44 10.00
CA ASP A 221 20.11 1.52 11.40
C ASP A 221 19.52 2.72 12.17
N GLY A 222 18.80 3.61 11.48
CA GLY A 222 18.16 4.80 12.04
C GLY A 222 19.11 5.96 12.34
N SER A 223 20.38 5.87 11.93
CA SER A 223 21.42 6.86 12.26
C SER A 223 21.13 8.28 11.76
N ASP A 224 20.36 8.41 10.67
CA ASP A 224 20.00 9.69 10.05
C ASP A 224 18.53 10.10 10.24
N LEU A 225 17.74 9.30 10.96
CA LEU A 225 16.27 9.47 11.06
C LEU A 225 15.88 10.84 11.64
N GLY A 226 16.56 11.30 12.69
CA GLY A 226 16.28 12.60 13.33
C GLY A 226 16.46 13.78 12.38
N PRO A 227 17.65 13.96 11.76
CA PRO A 227 17.87 14.99 10.74
C PRO A 227 16.89 14.91 9.56
N GLN A 228 16.57 13.72 9.07
CA GLN A 228 15.62 13.55 7.96
C GLN A 228 14.21 14.01 8.36
N LEU A 229 13.73 13.63 9.55
CA LEU A 229 12.43 14.07 10.05
C LEU A 229 12.35 15.59 10.22
N ALA A 230 13.45 16.24 10.64
CA ALA A 230 13.51 17.69 10.73
C ALA A 230 13.30 18.36 9.35
N LEU A 231 13.96 17.84 8.30
CA LEU A 231 13.76 18.31 6.93
C LEU A 231 12.33 18.06 6.45
N PHE A 232 11.78 16.87 6.72
CA PHE A 232 10.41 16.53 6.37
C PHE A 232 9.40 17.51 6.98
N PHE A 233 9.52 17.81 8.28
CA PHE A 233 8.64 18.78 8.95
C PHE A 233 8.82 20.21 8.44
N GLN A 234 10.02 20.60 8.02
CA GLN A 234 10.24 21.88 7.37
C GLN A 234 9.47 21.97 6.04
N VAL A 235 9.48 20.92 5.23
CA VAL A 235 8.72 20.86 3.97
C VAL A 235 7.22 20.97 4.23
N LEU A 236 6.70 20.24 5.22
CA LEU A 236 5.29 20.32 5.61
C LEU A 236 4.89 21.73 6.09
N ASN A 237 5.81 22.46 6.72
CA ASN A 237 5.59 23.84 7.16
C ASN A 237 5.87 24.89 6.08
N THR A 238 6.26 24.47 4.87
CA THR A 238 6.54 25.37 3.74
C THR A 238 5.38 25.33 2.74
N PRO A 239 4.78 26.48 2.37
CA PRO A 239 3.74 26.52 1.33
C PRO A 239 4.22 25.96 -0.01
N ASP A 240 3.33 25.32 -0.77
CA ASP A 240 3.68 24.63 -2.03
C ASP A 240 4.47 25.50 -3.00
N ASN A 241 4.10 26.78 -3.14
CA ASN A 241 4.77 27.73 -4.04
C ASN A 241 6.14 28.24 -3.56
N ARG A 242 6.58 27.81 -2.37
CA ARG A 242 7.87 28.16 -1.77
C ARG A 242 8.76 26.95 -1.51
N ARG A 243 8.30 25.74 -1.85
CA ARG A 243 9.13 24.54 -1.75
C ARG A 243 10.13 24.52 -2.90
N SER A 244 11.40 24.34 -2.57
CA SER A 244 12.43 24.06 -3.58
C SER A 244 12.20 22.64 -4.12
N ASN A 245 12.22 22.49 -5.45
CA ASN A 245 12.14 21.17 -6.11
C ASN A 245 13.35 20.29 -5.80
#